data_AF-A0A699HF42-F1
#
_entry.id   AF-A0A699HF42-F1
#
_cell.length_a   1.000
_cell.length_b   1.000
_cell.length_c   1.000
_cell.angle_alpha   90.00
_cell.angle_beta   90.00
_cell.angle_gamma   90.00
#
_symmetry.space_group_name_H-M   'P 1'
#
loop_
_entity.id
_entity.type
_entity.pdbx_description
1 polymer ?
#
loop_
_entity_poly.entity_id
_entity_poly.type
_entity_poly.pdbx_seq_one_letter_code
_entity_poly.pdbx_strand_id
1 'polypeptide(L)'
;MYTERSRVRSLPLARLEEASLLVIGDKSSYDTCIRDTLILMMEKCLPRGTLWHALEVEKADWILHVSDEGKRVSIEQCIIGARLAELIGKDLSECPLSHVGFGLAQGDDFKHPEVVNFVNVLEEAKSRCKALLARKGMADAWTDEEIEHAAEALGIGALKYADLKNNRLANYTFDFDQMLNKEGNTAVYIQFTHARICSIMRDFSEEIKRLKAEELVLKDDDERELGLHLLRFTE
;
A
#
# COMPACT_ATOMS: atom_id res chain seq x y z
N MET A 1 32.41 -9.36 -7.11
CA MET A 1 31.55 -10.57 -7.11
C MET A 1 32.14 -11.74 -6.31
N TYR A 2 33.43 -12.08 -6.47
CA TYR A 2 34.10 -13.19 -5.75
C TYR A 2 34.37 -12.93 -4.24
N THR A 3 34.58 -11.68 -3.85
CA THR A 3 35.02 -11.25 -2.50
C THR A 3 33.96 -11.30 -1.39
N GLU A 4 32.69 -11.43 -1.75
CA GLU A 4 31.58 -11.40 -0.77
C GLU A 4 30.94 -12.77 -0.53
N ARG A 5 31.02 -13.71 -1.48
CA ARG A 5 30.74 -15.14 -1.19
C ARG A 5 31.70 -15.69 -0.13
N SER A 6 32.94 -15.21 -0.12
CA SER A 6 33.90 -15.47 0.94
C SER A 6 33.51 -14.87 2.28
N ARG A 7 32.83 -13.71 2.32
CA ARG A 7 32.40 -13.07 3.58
C ARG A 7 31.30 -13.86 4.28
N VAL A 8 30.25 -14.25 3.56
CA VAL A 8 29.17 -15.07 4.14
C VAL A 8 29.69 -16.45 4.59
N ARG A 9 30.62 -17.03 3.82
CA ARG A 9 31.30 -18.29 4.19
C ARG A 9 32.28 -18.16 5.36
N SER A 10 32.74 -16.95 5.69
CA SER A 10 33.66 -16.68 6.79
C SER A 10 32.97 -16.32 8.11
N LEU A 11 31.63 -16.29 8.16
CA LEU A 11 30.89 -15.98 9.38
C LEU A 11 31.04 -17.13 10.39
N PRO A 12 31.28 -16.84 11.68
CA PRO A 12 31.49 -17.87 12.72
C PRO A 12 30.26 -18.75 12.98
N LEU A 13 29.05 -18.29 12.60
CA LEU A 13 27.79 -19.03 12.70
C LEU A 13 27.46 -19.84 11.46
N ALA A 14 28.28 -19.75 10.41
CA ALA A 14 28.09 -20.50 9.19
C ALA A 14 28.70 -21.91 9.33
N ARG A 15 27.86 -22.94 9.37
CA ARG A 15 28.32 -24.34 9.24
C ARG A 15 28.15 -24.81 7.80
N LEU A 16 29.22 -25.36 7.25
CA LEU A 16 29.20 -26.07 5.98
C LEU A 16 28.86 -27.54 6.26
N GLU A 17 27.66 -27.98 5.89
CA GLU A 17 27.29 -29.39 5.84
C GLU A 17 26.89 -29.75 4.41
N GLU A 18 27.49 -30.80 3.85
CA GLU A 18 27.17 -31.36 2.52
C GLU A 18 26.87 -30.30 1.44
N ALA A 19 27.85 -29.43 1.17
CA ALA A 19 27.78 -28.33 0.19
C ALA A 19 26.78 -27.19 0.50
N SER A 20 26.23 -27.12 1.71
CA SER A 20 25.23 -26.13 2.13
C SER A 20 25.79 -25.14 3.16
N LEU A 21 25.35 -23.88 3.16
CA LEU A 21 25.71 -22.87 4.17
C LEU A 21 24.54 -22.66 5.16
N LEU A 22 24.68 -23.13 6.39
CA LEU A 22 23.69 -23.01 7.45
C LEU A 22 24.07 -21.84 8.39
N VAL A 23 23.20 -20.84 8.55
CA VAL A 23 23.41 -19.74 9.52
C VAL A 23 22.45 -19.93 10.70
N ILE A 24 22.97 -20.34 11.85
CA ILE A 24 22.15 -20.61 13.05
C ILE A 24 21.99 -19.32 13.86
N GLY A 25 20.74 -18.88 14.08
CA GLY A 25 20.41 -17.77 14.97
C GLY A 25 20.11 -18.26 16.38
N ASP A 26 20.74 -17.66 17.40
CA ASP A 26 20.50 -17.96 18.81
C ASP A 26 19.20 -17.26 19.27
N LYS A 27 18.05 -17.92 19.08
CA LYS A 27 16.79 -17.75 19.85
C LYS A 27 15.69 -18.69 19.32
N SER A 28 15.59 -19.83 20.01
CA SER A 28 14.48 -20.79 20.26
C SER A 28 13.16 -20.83 19.43
N SER A 29 13.03 -20.24 18.24
CA SER A 29 11.77 -20.32 17.47
C SER A 29 11.92 -20.53 15.96
N TYR A 30 13.14 -20.56 15.41
CA TYR A 30 13.36 -20.65 13.97
C TYR A 30 14.45 -21.69 13.62
N ASP A 31 14.34 -22.90 14.17
CA ASP A 31 15.10 -24.07 13.70
C ASP A 31 14.47 -24.61 12.42
N THR A 32 14.66 -23.90 11.29
CA THR A 32 14.23 -24.42 9.99
C THR A 32 15.40 -24.38 9.01
N CYS A 33 15.98 -25.56 8.81
CA CYS A 33 16.75 -26.03 7.64
C CYS A 33 17.02 -24.96 6.56
N ILE A 34 18.14 -24.23 6.70
CA ILE A 34 18.64 -23.32 5.67
C ILE A 34 19.51 -24.13 4.70
N ARG A 35 18.87 -24.81 3.74
CA ARG A 35 19.54 -25.51 2.62
C ARG A 35 19.58 -24.63 1.40
N ASP A 36 20.71 -24.04 1.02
CA ASP A 36 20.89 -23.19 -0.19
C ASP A 36 19.89 -22.01 -0.35
N THR A 37 18.89 -21.90 0.52
CA THR A 37 17.70 -21.09 0.32
C THR A 37 17.97 -19.67 0.77
N LEU A 38 18.88 -19.41 1.74
CA LEU A 38 19.22 -18.04 2.13
C LEU A 38 19.95 -17.29 1.01
N ILE A 39 20.93 -17.92 0.35
CA ILE A 39 21.66 -17.28 -0.77
C ILE A 39 20.70 -17.11 -1.96
N LEU A 40 19.90 -18.14 -2.28
CA LEU A 40 18.89 -18.04 -3.35
C LEU A 40 17.75 -17.06 -3.00
N MET A 41 17.32 -16.94 -1.74
CA MET A 41 16.30 -15.98 -1.29
C MET A 41 16.86 -14.56 -1.23
N MET A 42 18.11 -14.36 -0.82
CA MET A 42 18.75 -13.03 -0.92
C MET A 42 19.04 -12.65 -2.37
N GLU A 43 19.15 -13.61 -3.29
CA GLU A 43 19.20 -13.31 -4.73
C GLU A 43 17.81 -13.06 -5.33
N LYS A 44 16.73 -13.68 -4.81
CA LYS A 44 15.39 -13.65 -5.41
C LYS A 44 14.34 -12.78 -4.69
N CYS A 45 14.30 -12.77 -3.37
CA CYS A 45 13.28 -12.09 -2.55
C CYS A 45 13.69 -10.67 -2.15
N LEU A 46 14.98 -10.45 -1.92
CA LEU A 46 15.53 -9.13 -1.62
C LEU A 46 16.83 -8.98 -2.40
N PRO A 47 16.77 -8.73 -3.73
CA PRO A 47 17.95 -8.84 -4.59
C PRO A 47 19.09 -8.08 -3.95
N ARG A 48 20.19 -8.78 -3.65
CA ARG A 48 21.35 -8.21 -2.97
C ARG A 48 21.80 -6.88 -3.57
N GLY A 49 21.67 -6.71 -4.88
CA GLY A 49 21.93 -5.43 -5.57
C GLY A 49 20.98 -4.31 -5.14
N THR A 50 19.70 -4.59 -4.93
CA THR A 50 18.70 -3.61 -4.48
C THR A 50 18.94 -3.15 -3.06
N LEU A 51 19.22 -4.08 -2.14
CA LEU A 51 19.52 -3.74 -0.75
C LEU A 51 20.83 -2.95 -0.63
N TRP A 52 21.88 -3.41 -1.32
CA TRP A 52 23.16 -2.71 -1.37
C TRP A 52 23.02 -1.30 -1.98
N HIS A 53 22.28 -1.17 -3.08
CA HIS A 53 22.01 0.13 -3.70
C HIS A 53 21.25 1.06 -2.75
N ALA A 54 20.24 0.57 -2.05
CA ALA A 54 19.49 1.37 -1.07
C ALA A 54 20.40 1.90 0.06
N LEU A 55 21.37 1.09 0.51
CA LEU A 55 22.25 1.46 1.62
C LEU A 55 23.45 2.32 1.19
N GLU A 56 24.11 1.97 0.09
CA GLU A 56 25.39 2.58 -0.31
C GLU A 56 25.23 3.74 -1.29
N VAL A 57 24.20 3.67 -2.16
CA VAL A 57 23.94 4.70 -3.17
C VAL A 57 22.91 5.70 -2.65
N GLU A 58 21.74 5.20 -2.25
CA GLU A 58 20.64 6.06 -1.78
C GLU A 58 20.84 6.52 -0.33
N LYS A 59 21.66 5.80 0.44
CA LYS A 59 21.88 6.07 1.88
C LYS A 59 20.57 6.14 2.65
N ALA A 60 19.68 5.18 2.39
CA ALA A 60 18.37 5.15 2.99
C ALA A 60 18.43 5.01 4.51
N ASP A 61 17.75 5.90 5.23
CA ASP A 61 17.61 5.84 6.69
C ASP A 61 16.63 4.74 7.13
N TRP A 62 15.65 4.38 6.28
CA TRP A 62 14.67 3.33 6.53
C TRP A 62 14.28 2.64 5.23
N ILE A 63 14.30 1.30 5.24
CA ILE A 63 13.83 0.47 4.14
C ILE A 63 12.54 -0.26 4.53
N LEU A 64 11.49 -0.05 3.74
CA LEU A 64 10.21 -0.75 3.85
C LEU A 64 10.05 -1.74 2.69
N HIS A 65 9.85 -3.01 3.02
CA HIS A 65 9.54 -4.04 2.04
C HIS A 65 8.04 -4.35 2.07
N VAL A 66 7.31 -3.94 1.02
CA VAL A 66 5.87 -4.14 0.91
C VAL A 66 5.60 -5.38 0.08
N SER A 67 4.98 -6.41 0.67
CA SER A 67 4.66 -7.67 -0.02
C SER A 67 3.49 -8.38 0.65
N ASP A 68 3.05 -9.51 0.08
CA ASP A 68 2.00 -10.31 0.72
C ASP A 68 2.43 -10.82 2.10
N GLU A 69 1.49 -10.86 3.04
CA GLU A 69 1.76 -11.33 4.40
C GLU A 69 2.16 -12.82 4.44
N GLY A 70 1.81 -13.60 3.41
CA GLY A 70 2.24 -14.99 3.26
C GLY A 70 3.76 -15.16 3.14
N LYS A 71 4.48 -14.14 2.63
CA LYS A 71 5.95 -14.12 2.53
C LYS A 71 6.65 -13.62 3.78
N ARG A 72 5.93 -13.21 4.83
CA ARG A 72 6.53 -12.60 6.03
C ARG A 72 7.70 -13.41 6.60
N VAL A 73 7.50 -14.70 6.86
CA VAL A 73 8.55 -15.55 7.45
C VAL A 73 9.80 -15.59 6.57
N SER A 74 9.60 -15.71 5.26
CA SER A 74 10.66 -15.72 4.26
C SER A 74 11.46 -14.41 4.26
N ILE A 75 10.76 -13.28 4.33
CA ILE A 75 11.38 -11.95 4.33
C ILE A 75 12.08 -11.66 5.67
N GLU A 76 11.45 -11.98 6.80
CA GLU A 76 12.07 -11.84 8.12
C GLU A 76 13.37 -12.66 8.22
N GLN A 77 13.38 -13.88 7.68
CA GLN A 77 14.60 -14.69 7.56
C GLN A 77 15.65 -14.04 6.68
N CYS A 78 15.28 -13.43 5.54
CA CYS A 78 16.21 -12.66 4.70
C CYS A 78 16.83 -11.48 5.46
N ILE A 79 16.02 -10.76 6.24
CA ILE A 79 16.47 -9.61 7.03
C ILE A 79 17.48 -10.07 8.10
N ILE A 80 17.17 -11.14 8.83
CA ILE A 80 18.07 -11.74 9.82
C ILE A 80 19.37 -12.18 9.14
N GLY A 81 19.27 -12.87 8.00
CA GLY A 81 20.42 -13.32 7.21
C GLY A 81 21.33 -12.18 6.76
N ALA A 82 20.75 -11.09 6.26
CA ALA A 82 21.49 -9.92 5.82
C ALA A 82 22.28 -9.26 6.97
N ARG A 83 21.71 -9.23 8.18
CA ARG A 83 22.39 -8.74 9.38
C ARG A 83 23.50 -9.65 9.85
N LEU A 84 23.23 -10.96 9.90
CA LEU A 84 24.25 -11.95 10.28
C LEU A 84 25.43 -11.93 9.30
N ALA A 85 25.18 -11.61 8.03
CA ALA A 85 26.19 -11.44 7.01
C ALA A 85 26.90 -10.08 7.00
N GLU A 86 26.59 -9.19 7.94
CA GLU A 86 27.14 -7.83 8.03
C GLU A 86 26.95 -7.02 6.73
N LEU A 87 25.89 -7.31 5.98
CA LEU A 87 25.51 -6.57 4.76
C LEU A 87 24.67 -5.32 5.08
N ILE A 88 24.07 -5.32 6.26
CA ILE A 88 23.36 -4.19 6.86
C ILE A 88 24.04 -3.96 8.22
N GLY A 89 24.07 -2.72 8.71
CA GLY A 89 24.64 -2.35 10.01
C GLY A 89 24.28 -3.34 11.12
N LYS A 90 25.24 -3.59 12.02
CA LYS A 90 25.08 -4.58 13.11
C LYS A 90 23.99 -4.18 14.10
N ASP A 91 23.70 -2.88 14.19
CA ASP A 91 22.66 -2.33 15.04
C ASP A 91 21.36 -2.13 14.24
N LEU A 92 20.26 -2.60 14.82
CA LEU A 92 18.88 -2.43 14.32
C LEU A 92 18.48 -0.97 14.15
N SER A 93 19.17 -0.05 14.83
CA SER A 93 18.92 1.39 14.84
C SER A 93 19.59 2.16 13.70
N GLU A 94 20.60 1.60 13.02
CA GLU A 94 21.36 2.31 11.99
C GLU A 94 20.60 2.42 10.65
N CYS A 95 19.78 1.43 10.32
CA CYS A 95 18.83 1.48 9.21
C CYS A 95 17.76 0.39 9.44
N PRO A 96 16.53 0.73 9.86
CA PRO A 96 15.49 -0.25 10.03
C PRO A 96 15.15 -0.87 8.67
N LEU A 97 15.07 -2.20 8.61
CA LEU A 97 14.51 -2.91 7.46
C LEU A 97 13.27 -3.64 7.95
N SER A 98 12.10 -3.20 7.48
CA SER A 98 10.80 -3.66 7.97
C SER A 98 9.94 -4.25 6.86
N HIS A 99 9.27 -5.36 7.16
CA HIS A 99 8.25 -5.92 6.28
C HIS A 99 6.89 -5.26 6.55
N VAL A 100 6.24 -4.82 5.48
CA VAL A 100 4.91 -4.24 5.48
C VAL A 100 4.01 -5.17 4.66
N GLY A 101 3.46 -6.18 5.33
CA GLY A 101 2.54 -7.15 4.73
C GLY A 101 1.22 -6.58 4.22
N PHE A 102 0.64 -7.21 3.20
CA PHE A 102 -0.76 -7.05 2.83
C PHE A 102 -1.46 -8.39 2.60
N GLY A 103 -2.77 -8.44 2.87
CA GLY A 103 -3.64 -9.56 2.58
C GLY A 103 -3.97 -9.66 1.10
N LEU A 104 -4.50 -10.80 0.67
CA LEU A 104 -4.80 -11.05 -0.73
C LEU A 104 -6.24 -10.64 -1.08
N ALA A 105 -6.40 -10.07 -2.28
CA ALA A 105 -7.70 -9.94 -2.92
C ALA A 105 -8.22 -11.32 -3.31
N GLN A 106 -9.44 -11.62 -2.89
CA GLN A 106 -10.13 -12.88 -3.17
C GLN A 106 -11.37 -12.59 -4.01
N GLY A 107 -11.71 -13.47 -4.94
CA GLY A 107 -12.92 -13.33 -5.74
C GLY A 107 -12.99 -14.43 -6.77
N ASP A 108 -14.18 -14.68 -7.31
CA ASP A 108 -14.36 -15.72 -8.34
C ASP A 108 -13.50 -15.43 -9.57
N ASP A 109 -13.37 -14.16 -9.94
CA ASP A 109 -12.54 -13.70 -11.05
C ASP A 109 -11.03 -13.85 -10.78
N PHE A 110 -10.60 -13.88 -9.51
CA PHE A 110 -9.19 -13.99 -9.10
C PHE A 110 -8.72 -15.44 -8.87
N LYS A 111 -9.59 -16.44 -9.09
CA LYS A 111 -9.24 -17.88 -9.01
C LYS A 111 -8.28 -18.32 -10.11
N HIS A 112 -8.18 -17.55 -11.20
CA HIS A 112 -7.28 -17.82 -12.32
C HIS A 112 -6.30 -16.64 -12.49
N PRO A 113 -5.11 -16.70 -11.85
CA PRO A 113 -4.15 -15.59 -11.87
C PRO A 113 -3.60 -15.24 -13.26
N GLU A 114 -3.73 -16.14 -14.24
CA GLU A 114 -3.38 -15.87 -15.65
C GLU A 114 -4.43 -15.01 -16.38
N VAL A 115 -5.61 -14.80 -15.79
CA VAL A 115 -6.78 -14.20 -16.46
C VAL A 115 -7.04 -12.75 -16.04
N VAL A 116 -6.53 -12.30 -14.90
CA VAL A 116 -6.79 -10.93 -14.40
C VAL A 116 -5.66 -9.99 -14.78
N ASN A 117 -5.72 -9.46 -16.00
CA ASN A 117 -4.90 -8.32 -16.37
C ASN A 117 -5.43 -7.07 -15.65
N PHE A 118 -4.60 -6.44 -14.83
CA PHE A 118 -4.99 -5.23 -14.07
C PHE A 118 -5.45 -4.08 -14.98
N VAL A 119 -4.95 -4.00 -16.21
CA VAL A 119 -5.44 -3.04 -17.21
C VAL A 119 -6.92 -3.25 -17.49
N ASN A 120 -7.37 -4.50 -17.62
CA ASN A 120 -8.78 -4.82 -17.85
C ASN A 120 -9.64 -4.49 -16.63
N VAL A 121 -9.09 -4.68 -15.41
CA VAL A 121 -9.78 -4.30 -14.16
C VAL A 121 -10.00 -2.79 -14.09
N LEU A 122 -9.00 -2.00 -14.46
CA LEU A 122 -9.12 -0.53 -14.52
C LEU A 122 -10.13 -0.10 -15.58
N GLU A 123 -10.09 -0.71 -16.76
CA GLU A 123 -11.01 -0.38 -17.85
C GLU A 123 -12.46 -0.75 -17.50
N GLU A 124 -12.68 -1.90 -16.86
CA GLU A 124 -13.99 -2.32 -16.36
C GLU A 124 -14.52 -1.35 -15.28
N ALA A 125 -13.67 -0.96 -14.31
CA ALA A 125 -14.03 0.04 -13.30
C ALA A 125 -14.48 1.35 -13.97
N LYS A 126 -13.71 1.81 -14.95
CA LYS A 126 -13.99 3.04 -15.71
C LYS A 126 -15.30 2.93 -16.48
N SER A 127 -15.53 1.82 -17.19
CA SER A 127 -16.76 1.55 -17.93
C SER A 127 -18.00 1.59 -17.03
N ARG A 128 -17.93 0.94 -15.86
CA ARG A 128 -19.01 0.99 -14.85
C ARG A 128 -19.24 2.40 -14.31
N CYS A 129 -18.18 3.16 -14.05
CA CYS A 129 -18.29 4.56 -13.63
C CYS A 129 -18.93 5.45 -14.71
N LYS A 130 -18.61 5.26 -16.00
CA LYS A 130 -19.29 5.97 -17.09
C LYS A 130 -20.79 5.70 -17.09
N ALA A 131 -21.18 4.42 -16.95
CA ALA A 131 -22.59 4.04 -16.86
C ALA A 131 -23.29 4.67 -15.63
N LEU A 132 -22.59 4.76 -14.50
CA LEU A 132 -23.08 5.43 -13.29
C LEU A 132 -23.29 6.93 -13.50
N LEU A 133 -22.34 7.62 -14.15
CA LEU A 133 -22.45 9.04 -14.48
C LEU A 133 -23.57 9.32 -15.50
N ALA A 134 -23.74 8.46 -16.49
CA ALA A 134 -24.83 8.56 -17.45
C ALA A 134 -26.20 8.45 -16.76
N ARG A 135 -26.38 7.51 -15.83
CA ARG A 135 -27.61 7.37 -15.03
C ARG A 135 -27.91 8.59 -14.15
N LYS A 136 -26.90 9.40 -13.81
CA LYS A 136 -27.04 10.65 -13.05
C LYS A 136 -27.42 11.85 -13.92
N GLY A 137 -27.58 11.66 -15.23
CA GLY A 137 -27.89 12.75 -16.17
C GLY A 137 -26.69 13.63 -16.51
N MET A 138 -25.47 13.18 -16.21
CA MET A 138 -24.26 13.95 -16.57
C MET A 138 -23.91 13.82 -18.05
N ALA A 139 -24.44 12.79 -18.74
CA ALA A 139 -24.19 12.54 -20.16
C ALA A 139 -24.64 13.70 -21.07
N ASP A 140 -25.68 14.44 -20.67
CA ASP A 140 -26.20 15.57 -21.45
C ASP A 140 -25.58 16.91 -21.02
N ALA A 141 -24.89 16.94 -19.88
CA ALA A 141 -24.39 18.16 -19.25
C ALA A 141 -22.89 18.37 -19.42
N TRP A 142 -22.12 17.30 -19.58
CA TRP A 142 -20.66 17.30 -19.62
C TRP A 142 -20.15 16.87 -21.00
N THR A 143 -18.93 17.26 -21.35
CA THR A 143 -18.26 16.75 -22.55
C THR A 143 -17.82 15.30 -22.36
N ASP A 144 -17.56 14.61 -23.47
CA ASP A 144 -17.02 13.24 -23.42
C ASP A 144 -15.70 13.18 -22.64
N GLU A 145 -14.83 14.19 -22.78
CA GLU A 145 -13.57 14.27 -22.03
C GLU A 145 -13.78 14.45 -20.52
N GLU A 146 -14.76 15.24 -20.10
CA GLU A 146 -15.10 15.43 -18.69
C GLU A 146 -15.65 14.14 -18.07
N ILE A 147 -16.51 13.42 -18.81
CA ILE A 147 -17.04 12.12 -18.40
C ILE A 147 -15.91 11.10 -18.31
N GLU A 148 -14.99 11.09 -19.28
CA GLU A 148 -13.83 10.21 -19.30
C GLU A 148 -12.97 10.39 -18.06
N HIS A 149 -12.64 11.65 -17.76
CA HIS A 149 -11.80 12.01 -16.63
C HIS A 149 -12.47 11.68 -15.29
N ALA A 150 -13.75 12.02 -15.14
CA ALA A 150 -14.51 11.73 -13.94
C ALA A 150 -14.66 10.22 -13.70
N ALA A 151 -14.94 9.45 -14.75
CA ALA A 151 -15.09 8.01 -14.65
C ALA A 151 -13.76 7.33 -14.25
N GLU A 152 -12.64 7.80 -14.78
CA GLU A 152 -11.31 7.30 -14.42
C GLU A 152 -10.97 7.61 -12.95
N ALA A 153 -11.20 8.86 -12.52
CA ALA A 153 -10.97 9.27 -11.14
C ALA A 153 -11.84 8.49 -10.13
N LEU A 154 -13.11 8.24 -10.47
CA LEU A 154 -14.04 7.44 -9.67
C LEU A 154 -13.62 5.97 -9.63
N GLY A 155 -13.29 5.38 -10.78
CA GLY A 155 -12.90 3.96 -10.87
C GLY A 155 -11.62 3.66 -10.11
N ILE A 156 -10.56 4.45 -10.35
CA ILE A 156 -9.28 4.30 -9.63
C ILE A 156 -9.47 4.58 -8.14
N GLY A 157 -10.22 5.62 -7.79
CA GLY A 157 -10.53 5.96 -6.41
C GLY A 157 -11.23 4.81 -5.69
N ALA A 158 -12.24 4.21 -6.31
CA ALA A 158 -13.00 3.11 -5.75
C ALA A 158 -12.13 1.87 -5.49
N LEU A 159 -11.28 1.49 -6.45
CA LEU A 159 -10.37 0.36 -6.29
C LEU A 159 -9.35 0.60 -5.16
N LYS A 160 -8.70 1.77 -5.14
CA LYS A 160 -7.73 2.12 -4.10
C LYS A 160 -8.36 2.17 -2.72
N TYR A 161 -9.52 2.81 -2.60
CA TYR A 161 -10.18 2.95 -1.30
C TYR A 161 -10.70 1.61 -0.79
N ALA A 162 -11.19 0.74 -1.67
CA ALA A 162 -11.67 -0.58 -1.27
C ALA A 162 -10.55 -1.45 -0.67
N ASP A 163 -9.34 -1.31 -1.21
CA ASP A 163 -8.14 -1.95 -0.67
C ASP A 163 -7.70 -1.31 0.65
N LEU A 164 -7.64 0.02 0.71
CA LEU A 164 -7.11 0.78 1.86
C LEU A 164 -8.05 0.90 3.06
N LYS A 165 -9.38 0.78 2.89
CA LYS A 165 -10.35 0.98 3.98
C LYS A 165 -10.33 -0.14 5.03
N ASN A 166 -9.82 -1.31 4.64
CA ASN A 166 -9.76 -2.48 5.51
C ASN A 166 -8.38 -2.56 6.17
N ASN A 167 -8.27 -3.39 7.22
CA ASN A 167 -6.95 -3.70 7.77
C ASN A 167 -6.08 -4.32 6.67
N ARG A 168 -4.93 -3.71 6.37
CA ARG A 168 -4.03 -4.16 5.31
C ARG A 168 -3.66 -5.64 5.40
N LEU A 169 -3.61 -6.23 6.60
CA LEU A 169 -3.24 -7.64 6.78
C LEU A 169 -4.39 -8.62 6.50
N ALA A 170 -5.62 -8.12 6.45
CA ALA A 170 -6.79 -8.95 6.18
C ALA A 170 -6.92 -9.20 4.67
N ASN A 171 -7.29 -10.43 4.32
CA ASN A 171 -7.78 -10.71 2.96
C ASN A 171 -9.13 -10.01 2.76
N TYR A 172 -9.42 -9.59 1.54
CA TYR A 172 -10.70 -8.96 1.22
C TYR A 172 -11.31 -9.56 -0.04
N THR A 173 -12.64 -9.49 -0.15
CA THR A 173 -13.35 -9.92 -1.35
C THR A 173 -13.42 -8.78 -2.36
N PHE A 174 -12.94 -9.01 -3.57
CA PHE A 174 -13.03 -8.07 -4.68
C PHE A 174 -14.42 -8.13 -5.30
N ASP A 175 -15.16 -7.03 -5.22
CA ASP A 175 -16.53 -6.90 -5.73
C ASP A 175 -16.74 -5.48 -6.25
N PHE A 176 -16.86 -5.33 -7.57
CA PHE A 176 -17.10 -4.03 -8.20
C PHE A 176 -18.36 -3.32 -7.70
N ASP A 177 -19.45 -4.06 -7.46
CA ASP A 177 -20.72 -3.47 -7.09
C ASP A 177 -20.66 -2.90 -5.68
N GLN A 178 -19.93 -3.57 -4.78
CA GLN A 178 -19.66 -3.05 -3.44
C GLN A 178 -18.73 -1.82 -3.49
N MET A 179 -17.68 -1.86 -4.31
CA MET A 179 -16.67 -0.79 -4.39
C MET A 179 -17.21 0.49 -5.01
N LEU A 180 -18.06 0.35 -6.03
CA LEU A 180 -18.65 1.45 -6.79
C LEU A 180 -20.00 1.90 -6.23
N ASN A 181 -20.40 1.38 -5.07
CA ASN A 181 -21.64 1.79 -4.43
C ASN A 181 -21.59 3.28 -4.06
N LYS A 182 -22.68 3.99 -4.34
CA LYS A 182 -22.87 5.41 -4.02
C LYS A 182 -23.15 5.66 -2.53
N GLU A 183 -23.57 4.62 -1.80
CA GLU A 183 -23.93 4.67 -0.39
C GLU A 183 -22.93 3.87 0.44
N GLY A 184 -22.70 4.34 1.67
CA GLY A 184 -21.81 3.70 2.63
C GLY A 184 -20.35 4.16 2.52
N ASN A 185 -19.46 3.33 3.06
CA ASN A 185 -18.04 3.64 3.17
C ASN A 185 -17.29 3.31 1.86
N THR A 186 -17.42 4.17 0.84
CA THR A 186 -16.83 4.00 -0.49
C THR A 186 -16.16 5.29 -0.99
N ALA A 187 -15.19 5.17 -1.90
CA ALA A 187 -14.57 6.33 -2.55
C ALA A 187 -15.60 7.15 -3.33
N VAL A 188 -16.57 6.49 -3.96
CA VAL A 188 -17.62 7.14 -4.74
C VAL A 188 -18.40 8.09 -3.83
N TYR A 189 -18.82 7.62 -2.65
CA TYR A 189 -19.49 8.48 -1.66
C TYR A 189 -18.62 9.67 -1.24
N ILE A 190 -17.33 9.43 -0.93
CA ILE A 190 -16.39 10.48 -0.51
C ILE A 190 -16.17 11.52 -1.61
N GLN A 191 -15.94 11.08 -2.85
CA GLN A 191 -15.70 11.98 -3.98
C GLN A 191 -16.95 12.78 -4.36
N PHE A 192 -18.15 12.18 -4.32
CA PHE A 192 -19.41 12.90 -4.50
C PHE A 192 -19.64 13.93 -3.39
N THR A 193 -19.32 13.58 -2.14
CA THR A 193 -19.44 14.50 -1.00
C THR A 193 -18.47 15.66 -1.13
N HIS A 194 -17.22 15.40 -1.52
CA HIS A 194 -16.24 16.44 -1.83
C HIS A 194 -16.72 17.36 -2.95
N ALA A 195 -17.21 16.81 -4.07
CA ALA A 195 -17.74 17.60 -5.17
C ALA A 195 -18.92 18.50 -4.74
N ARG A 196 -19.80 18.00 -3.87
CA ARG A 196 -20.90 18.76 -3.28
C ARG A 196 -20.40 19.92 -2.41
N ILE A 197 -19.41 19.67 -1.55
CA ILE A 197 -18.78 20.72 -0.73
C ILE A 197 -18.15 21.79 -1.63
N CYS A 198 -17.39 21.39 -2.65
CA CYS A 198 -16.82 22.34 -3.61
C CYS A 198 -17.89 23.16 -4.35
N SER A 199 -19.06 22.57 -4.65
CA SER A 199 -20.16 23.32 -5.26
C SER A 199 -20.69 24.39 -4.32
N ILE A 200 -20.95 24.05 -3.06
CA ILE A 200 -21.37 25.01 -2.03
C ILE A 200 -20.32 26.13 -1.92
N MET A 201 -19.03 25.79 -1.90
CA MET A 201 -17.98 26.81 -1.82
C MET A 201 -17.92 27.75 -3.03
N ARG A 202 -18.28 27.28 -4.23
CA ARG A 202 -18.36 28.13 -5.42
C ARG A 202 -19.57 29.06 -5.34
N ASP A 203 -20.71 28.52 -4.94
CA ASP A 203 -21.98 29.26 -4.86
C ASP A 203 -21.91 30.40 -3.82
N PHE A 204 -21.14 30.19 -2.73
CA PHE A 204 -20.95 31.16 -1.64
C PHE A 204 -19.53 31.76 -1.60
N SER A 205 -18.86 31.86 -2.75
CA SER A 205 -17.44 32.22 -2.80
C SER A 205 -17.13 33.62 -2.26
N GLU A 206 -18.03 34.59 -2.41
CA GLU A 206 -17.85 35.96 -1.90
C GLU A 206 -18.09 36.03 -0.38
N GLU A 207 -19.07 35.30 0.14
CA GLU A 207 -19.34 35.15 1.56
C GLU A 207 -18.16 34.47 2.25
N ILE A 208 -17.61 33.40 1.67
CA ILE A 208 -16.44 32.70 2.20
C ILE A 208 -15.21 33.62 2.26
N LYS A 209 -15.00 34.47 1.25
CA LYS A 209 -13.92 35.47 1.28
C LYS A 209 -14.11 36.48 2.42
N ARG A 210 -15.35 36.84 2.75
CA ARG A 210 -15.70 37.71 3.88
C ARG A 210 -15.63 36.99 5.23
N LEU A 211 -15.84 35.68 5.26
CA LEU A 211 -15.72 34.78 6.42
C LEU A 211 -14.26 34.49 6.83
N LYS A 212 -13.26 35.16 6.24
CA LYS A 212 -11.94 35.34 6.87
C LYS A 212 -12.06 36.22 8.13
N ALA A 213 -13.00 35.87 9.01
CA ALA A 213 -13.25 36.52 10.27
C ALA A 213 -12.08 36.26 11.21
N GLU A 214 -11.75 37.25 12.03
CA GLU A 214 -10.75 37.14 13.09
C GLU A 214 -11.16 36.09 14.15
N GLU A 215 -12.44 35.68 14.20
CA GLU A 215 -12.96 34.68 15.15
C GLU A 215 -14.07 33.81 14.52
N LEU A 216 -13.86 32.49 14.50
CA LEU A 216 -14.86 31.49 14.05
C LEU A 216 -15.69 31.02 15.25
N VAL A 217 -16.98 31.36 15.28
CA VAL A 217 -17.88 31.01 16.38
C VAL A 217 -18.81 29.87 15.96
N LEU A 218 -18.55 28.66 16.49
CA LEU A 218 -19.39 27.46 16.28
C LEU A 218 -20.49 27.43 17.35
N LYS A 219 -21.73 27.70 16.93
CA LYS A 219 -22.87 27.88 17.84
C LYS A 219 -23.60 26.57 18.07
N ASP A 220 -23.86 25.84 16.99
CA ASP A 220 -24.66 24.62 17.03
C ASP A 220 -23.79 23.41 17.39
N ASP A 221 -24.43 22.38 17.95
CA ASP A 221 -23.71 21.17 18.39
C ASP A 221 -23.08 20.42 17.20
N ASP A 222 -23.77 20.37 16.06
CA ASP A 222 -23.25 19.76 14.82
C ASP A 222 -22.01 20.49 14.28
N GLU A 223 -22.00 21.82 14.37
CA GLU A 223 -20.85 22.65 13.94
C GLU A 223 -19.63 22.37 14.81
N ARG A 224 -19.84 22.25 16.13
CA ARG A 224 -18.79 21.92 17.10
C ARG A 224 -18.25 20.53 16.90
N GLU A 225 -19.13 19.55 16.66
CA GLU A 225 -18.73 18.17 16.37
C GLU A 225 -17.85 18.13 15.12
N LEU A 226 -18.28 18.77 14.03
CA LEU A 226 -17.49 18.86 12.80
C LEU A 226 -16.15 19.57 13.03
N GLY A 227 -16.15 20.71 13.74
CA GLY A 227 -14.93 21.45 14.05
C GLY A 227 -13.92 20.63 14.84
N LEU A 228 -14.38 19.92 15.88
CA LEU A 228 -13.54 19.00 16.65
C LEU A 228 -13.05 17.82 15.80
N HIS A 229 -13.88 17.29 14.91
CA HIS A 229 -13.50 16.21 14.01
C HIS A 229 -12.37 16.64 13.05
N LEU A 230 -12.46 17.86 12.49
CA LEU A 230 -11.43 18.40 11.59
C LEU A 230 -10.07 18.58 12.28
N LEU A 231 -10.06 18.93 13.57
CA LEU A 231 -8.82 19.08 14.35
C LEU A 231 -8.08 17.74 14.57
N ARG A 232 -8.76 16.60 14.42
CA ARG A 232 -8.13 15.27 14.57
C ARG A 232 -7.28 14.86 13.36
N PHE A 233 -7.29 15.60 12.26
CA PHE A 233 -6.53 15.21 11.07
C PHE A 233 -5.01 15.21 11.30
N THR A 234 -4.52 15.97 12.28
CA THR A 234 -3.09 16.02 12.64
C THR A 234 -2.66 14.97 13.65
N GLU A 235 -3.61 14.24 14.24
CA GLU A 235 -3.31 13.13 15.17
C GLU A 235 -2.73 11.92 14.42
#